data_AF-A0A227JFV8-F1
#
_entry.id   AF-A0A227JFV8-F1
#
_cell.length_a   1.000
_cell.length_b   1.000
_cell.length_c   1.000
_cell.angle_alpha   90.00
_cell.angle_beta   90.00
_cell.angle_gamma   90.00
#
_symmetry.space_group_name_H-M   'P 1'
#
loop_
_entity.id
_entity.type
_entity.pdbx_description
1 polymer ?
#
loop_
_entity_poly.entity_id
_entity_poly.type
_entity_poly.pdbx_seq_one_letter_code
_entity_poly.pdbx_strand_id
1 'polypeptide(L)'
;MKVTNLFKDKVDAISAHQSEFMNWMSPTLRDYWSDFLGKAQNSFLFSNVRDHNQPAVNEEVAPQPAPIVLQPEAQKLYDELSGKIGEVIHTGDWVHVSQERINQFGAVTEDMQWIHTDPERASVESPFKTTIAHGFLTLALLPKLTDSVDADKPLFPTAKLV
;
A
#
# COMPACT_ATOMS: atom_id res chain seq x y z
N MET A 1 10.54 -22.19 -20.86
CA MET A 1 9.12 -21.79 -20.80
C MET A 1 9.01 -20.32 -21.19
N LYS A 2 8.12 -19.96 -22.11
CA LYS A 2 7.99 -18.58 -22.63
C LYS A 2 7.25 -17.70 -21.62
N VAL A 3 7.79 -16.50 -21.37
CA VAL A 3 7.31 -15.48 -20.41
C VAL A 3 5.91 -14.94 -20.75
N THR A 4 5.42 -15.20 -21.97
CA THR A 4 4.07 -14.86 -22.42
C THR A 4 2.95 -15.55 -21.63
N ASN A 5 3.25 -16.59 -20.85
CA ASN A 5 2.23 -17.29 -20.06
C ASN A 5 1.95 -16.62 -18.70
N LEU A 6 2.95 -15.97 -18.08
CA LEU A 6 2.80 -15.35 -16.75
C LEU A 6 1.90 -14.09 -16.75
N PHE A 7 1.89 -13.35 -17.86
CA PHE A 7 1.05 -12.16 -18.00
C PHE A 7 -0.38 -12.49 -18.44
N LYS A 8 -0.57 -13.63 -19.12
CA LYS A 8 -1.90 -14.10 -19.48
C LYS A 8 -2.69 -14.52 -18.24
N ASP A 9 -2.04 -15.27 -17.34
CA ASP A 9 -2.67 -15.74 -16.10
C ASP A 9 -3.05 -14.58 -15.15
N LYS A 10 -2.26 -13.49 -15.11
CA LYS A 10 -2.58 -12.29 -14.32
C LYS A 10 -3.71 -11.45 -14.93
N VAL A 11 -3.76 -11.31 -16.26
CA VAL A 11 -4.81 -10.55 -16.94
C VAL A 11 -6.14 -11.32 -16.88
N ASP A 12 -6.11 -12.64 -17.04
CA ASP A 12 -7.28 -13.50 -16.94
C ASP A 12 -7.83 -13.47 -15.49
N ALA A 13 -6.97 -13.49 -14.46
CA ALA A 13 -7.36 -13.34 -13.05
C ALA A 13 -7.98 -11.98 -12.72
N ILE A 14 -7.45 -10.88 -13.26
CA ILE A 14 -8.01 -9.53 -13.05
C ILE A 14 -9.38 -9.40 -13.73
N SER A 15 -9.56 -9.99 -14.92
CA SER A 15 -10.86 -9.99 -15.60
C SER A 15 -11.91 -10.84 -14.88
N ALA A 16 -11.50 -11.95 -14.27
CA ALA A 16 -12.38 -12.83 -13.51
C ALA A 16 -12.91 -12.12 -12.24
N HIS A 17 -12.05 -11.40 -11.51
CA HIS A 17 -12.41 -10.70 -10.27
C HIS A 17 -13.15 -9.37 -10.47
N GLN A 18 -13.15 -8.82 -11.69
CA GLN A 18 -13.94 -7.63 -12.01
C GLN A 18 -15.44 -7.91 -11.87
N SER A 19 -15.90 -9.10 -12.26
CA SER A 19 -17.31 -9.50 -12.16
C SER A 19 -17.78 -9.68 -10.71
N GLU A 20 -16.93 -10.20 -9.84
CA GLU A 20 -17.20 -10.41 -8.41
C GLU A 20 -17.23 -9.08 -7.64
N PHE A 21 -16.28 -8.18 -7.94
CA PHE A 21 -16.25 -6.82 -7.39
C PHE A 21 -17.49 -6.01 -7.79
N MET A 22 -17.94 -6.14 -9.04
CA MET A 22 -19.16 -5.47 -9.51
C MET A 22 -20.42 -5.96 -8.79
N ASN A 23 -20.46 -7.23 -8.35
CA ASN A 23 -21.59 -7.84 -7.61
C ASN A 23 -21.67 -7.41 -6.14
N TRP A 24 -20.58 -6.95 -5.55
CA TRP A 24 -20.54 -6.44 -4.18
C TRP A 24 -21.02 -4.97 -4.05
N MET A 25 -21.03 -4.21 -5.15
CA MET A 25 -21.46 -2.81 -5.16
C MET A 25 -22.99 -2.67 -5.26
N SER A 26 -23.54 -1.63 -4.62
CA SER A 26 -24.97 -1.31 -4.73
C SER A 26 -25.34 -0.91 -6.18
N PRO A 27 -26.61 -1.09 -6.62
CA PRO A 27 -27.03 -0.78 -7.98
C PRO A 27 -26.68 0.65 -8.43
N THR A 28 -26.82 1.61 -7.52
CA THR A 28 -26.52 3.02 -7.79
C THR A 28 -25.02 3.31 -7.92
N LEU A 29 -24.16 2.61 -7.16
CA LEU A 29 -22.71 2.71 -7.33
C LEU A 29 -22.24 2.05 -8.63
N ARG A 30 -22.89 0.95 -9.02
CA ARG A 30 -22.58 0.24 -10.27
C ARG A 30 -22.84 1.13 -11.49
N ASP A 31 -23.98 1.84 -11.51
CA ASP A 31 -24.33 2.76 -12.60
C ASP A 31 -23.34 3.93 -12.69
N TYR A 32 -22.95 4.50 -11.55
CA TYR A 32 -21.96 5.58 -11.50
C TYR A 32 -20.57 5.11 -11.98
N TRP A 33 -20.19 3.87 -11.64
CA TRP A 33 -18.94 3.26 -12.08
C TRP A 33 -18.94 2.93 -13.58
N SER A 34 -20.07 2.47 -14.15
CA SER A 34 -20.20 2.27 -15.59
C SER A 34 -20.15 3.58 -16.37
N ASP A 35 -20.75 4.65 -15.85
CA ASP A 35 -20.68 5.99 -16.46
C ASP A 35 -19.25 6.56 -16.39
N PHE A 36 -18.55 6.33 -15.28
CA PHE A 36 -17.14 6.72 -15.13
C PHE A 36 -16.24 5.98 -16.11
N LEU A 37 -16.40 4.65 -16.23
CA LEU A 37 -15.64 3.83 -17.19
C LEU A 37 -15.97 4.19 -18.64
N GLY A 38 -17.25 4.42 -18.97
CA GLY A 38 -17.67 4.85 -20.30
C GLY A 38 -17.10 6.22 -20.67
N LYS A 39 -17.07 7.18 -19.72
CA LYS A 39 -16.44 8.49 -19.92
C LYS A 39 -14.91 8.42 -20.02
N ALA A 40 -14.27 7.50 -19.29
CA ALA A 40 -12.84 7.26 -19.39
C ALA A 40 -12.45 6.59 -20.73
N GLN A 41 -13.25 5.64 -21.23
CA GLN A 41 -13.01 4.99 -22.52
C GLN A 41 -13.26 5.90 -23.72
N ASN A 42 -14.22 6.84 -23.63
CA ASN A 42 -14.48 7.84 -24.68
C ASN A 42 -13.64 9.11 -24.56
N SER A 43 -12.76 9.22 -23.55
CA SER A 43 -11.88 10.36 -23.44
C SER A 43 -10.69 10.19 -24.39
N PHE A 44 -10.65 11.03 -25.43
CA PHE A 44 -9.49 11.24 -26.33
C PHE A 44 -8.16 11.51 -25.59
N LEU A 45 -8.20 11.73 -24.26
CA LEU A 45 -7.02 11.83 -23.42
C LEU A 45 -6.25 10.49 -23.29
N PHE A 46 -6.93 9.35 -23.34
CA PHE A 46 -6.28 8.03 -23.22
C PHE A 46 -5.78 7.45 -24.55
N SER A 47 -6.22 7.95 -25.70
CA SER A 47 -5.58 7.60 -26.98
C SER A 47 -4.18 8.19 -27.08
N ASN A 48 -3.99 9.45 -26.66
CA ASN A 48 -2.67 10.10 -26.67
C ASN A 48 -1.64 9.42 -25.75
N VAL A 49 -2.06 8.84 -24.63
CA VAL A 49 -1.16 8.08 -23.73
C VAL A 49 -0.76 6.73 -24.34
N ARG A 50 -1.61 6.15 -25.20
CA ARG A 50 -1.30 4.90 -25.91
C ARG A 50 -0.39 5.15 -27.12
N ASP A 51 -0.59 6.24 -27.85
CA ASP A 51 0.26 6.64 -28.98
C ASP A 51 1.64 7.14 -28.52
N HIS A 52 1.77 7.79 -27.36
CA HIS A 52 3.07 8.16 -26.80
C HIS A 52 3.94 6.99 -26.33
N ASN A 53 3.36 5.78 -26.22
CA ASN A 53 4.10 4.56 -25.89
C ASN A 53 4.33 3.64 -27.10
N GLN A 54 3.92 4.04 -28.31
CA GLN A 54 4.45 3.42 -29.52
C GLN A 54 5.73 4.16 -29.91
N PRO A 55 6.89 3.49 -29.93
CA PRO A 55 8.10 4.12 -30.46
C PRO A 55 7.79 4.55 -31.90
N ALA A 56 8.14 5.79 -32.26
CA ALA A 56 8.04 6.22 -33.64
C ALA A 56 8.81 5.21 -34.50
N VAL A 57 8.36 4.95 -35.74
CA VAL A 57 8.89 3.88 -36.61
C VAL A 57 10.41 3.97 -36.88
N ASN A 58 11.05 5.07 -36.47
CA ASN A 58 12.47 5.37 -36.60
C ASN A 58 13.16 5.75 -35.28
N GLU A 59 12.52 5.58 -34.12
CA GLU A 59 13.16 5.78 -32.82
C GLU A 59 13.67 4.44 -32.31
N GLU A 60 14.98 4.35 -32.06
CA GLU A 60 15.57 3.20 -31.40
C GLU A 60 14.88 3.02 -30.05
N VAL A 61 14.12 1.92 -29.91
CA VAL A 61 13.47 1.53 -28.66
C VAL A 61 14.54 1.60 -27.57
N ALA A 62 14.36 2.51 -26.61
CA ALA A 62 15.27 2.64 -25.49
C ALA A 62 15.51 1.22 -24.93
N PRO A 63 16.77 0.77 -24.79
CA PRO A 63 17.05 -0.61 -24.43
C PRO A 63 16.29 -0.92 -23.15
N GLN A 64 15.46 -1.98 -23.21
CA GLN A 64 14.75 -2.43 -22.02
C GLN A 64 15.79 -2.64 -20.92
N PRO A 65 15.57 -2.13 -19.70
CA PRO A 65 16.52 -2.30 -18.63
C PRO A 65 16.82 -3.79 -18.49
N ALA A 66 18.11 -4.13 -18.37
CA ALA A 66 18.54 -5.52 -18.26
C ALA A 66 17.76 -6.21 -17.12
N PRO A 67 17.37 -7.49 -17.29
CA PRO A 67 16.67 -8.21 -16.24
C PRO A 67 17.50 -8.19 -14.95
N ILE A 68 16.84 -7.92 -13.83
CA ILE A 68 17.50 -7.89 -12.51
C ILE A 68 17.99 -9.31 -12.21
N VAL A 69 19.31 -9.48 -12.11
CA VAL A 69 19.94 -10.73 -11.68
C VAL A 69 20.13 -10.66 -10.18
N LEU A 70 19.33 -11.41 -9.43
CA LEU A 70 19.45 -11.49 -7.98
C LEU A 70 20.70 -12.28 -7.59
N GLN A 71 21.40 -11.81 -6.56
CA GLN A 71 22.42 -12.62 -5.88
C GLN A 71 21.76 -13.88 -5.28
N PRO A 72 22.47 -15.00 -5.13
CA PRO A 72 21.90 -16.24 -4.61
C PRO A 72 21.16 -16.08 -3.28
N GLU A 73 21.68 -15.26 -2.38
CA GLU A 73 21.08 -14.95 -1.08
C GLU A 73 19.77 -14.17 -1.22
N ALA A 74 19.74 -13.19 -2.14
CA ALA A 74 18.55 -12.41 -2.43
C ALA A 74 17.46 -13.24 -3.12
N GLN A 75 17.85 -14.16 -4.01
CA GLN A 75 16.91 -15.11 -4.64
C GLN A 75 16.28 -16.01 -3.58
N LYS A 76 17.07 -16.54 -2.65
CA LYS A 76 16.57 -17.39 -1.56
C LYS A 76 15.57 -16.64 -0.66
N LEU A 77 15.88 -15.39 -0.29
CA LEU A 77 14.95 -14.55 0.47
C LEU A 77 13.67 -14.26 -0.31
N TYR A 78 13.80 -13.94 -1.61
CA TYR A 78 12.65 -13.69 -2.48
C TYR A 78 11.71 -14.89 -2.53
N ASP A 79 12.24 -16.10 -2.73
CA ASP A 79 11.45 -17.32 -2.78
C ASP A 79 10.77 -17.61 -1.43
N GLU A 80 11.48 -17.38 -0.32
CA GLU A 80 10.94 -17.51 1.05
C GLU A 80 9.75 -16.56 1.28
N LEU A 81 9.90 -15.27 0.94
CA LEU A 81 8.86 -14.26 1.13
C LEU A 81 7.68 -14.48 0.17
N SER A 82 7.96 -14.84 -1.08
CA SER A 82 6.92 -15.10 -2.09
C SER A 82 6.01 -16.25 -1.67
N GLY A 83 6.57 -17.28 -1.04
CA GLY A 83 5.80 -18.42 -0.51
C GLY A 83 4.84 -18.05 0.62
N LYS A 84 5.04 -16.92 1.31
CA LYS A 84 4.21 -16.46 2.44
C LYS A 84 3.10 -15.48 2.03
N ILE A 85 2.95 -15.17 0.73
CA ILE A 85 1.91 -14.24 0.28
C ILE A 85 0.53 -14.79 0.62
N GLY A 86 -0.28 -13.97 1.30
CA GLY A 86 -1.62 -14.35 1.75
C GLY A 86 -1.65 -14.99 3.14
N GLU A 87 -0.48 -15.25 3.75
CA GLU A 87 -0.39 -15.77 5.12
C GLU A 87 -0.22 -14.63 6.14
N VAL A 88 -0.73 -14.86 7.35
CA VAL A 88 -0.48 -13.97 8.50
C VAL A 88 0.92 -14.26 9.03
N ILE A 89 1.85 -13.32 8.82
CA ILE A 89 3.25 -13.46 9.24
C ILE A 89 3.52 -12.98 10.67
N HIS A 90 2.62 -12.19 11.24
CA HIS A 90 2.77 -11.65 12.59
C HIS A 90 1.42 -11.28 13.21
N THR A 91 1.30 -11.47 14.52
CA THR A 91 0.22 -10.93 15.36
C THR A 91 0.88 -10.45 16.63
N GLY A 92 0.93 -9.13 16.81
CA GLY A 92 1.68 -8.50 17.88
C GLY A 92 0.86 -8.31 19.15
N ASP A 93 1.56 -7.92 20.21
CA ASP A 93 0.94 -7.53 21.48
C ASP A 93 0.24 -6.17 21.39
N TRP A 94 -0.72 -5.96 22.29
CA TRP A 94 -1.35 -4.65 22.45
C TRP A 94 -0.35 -3.61 22.94
N VAL A 95 -0.40 -2.41 22.36
CA VAL A 95 0.40 -1.26 22.79
C VAL A 95 -0.51 -0.17 23.33
N HIS A 96 -0.26 0.27 24.56
CA HIS A 96 -0.95 1.41 25.14
C HIS A 96 -0.41 2.73 24.56
N VAL A 97 -1.29 3.53 23.96
CA VAL A 97 -0.98 4.85 23.40
C VAL A 97 -1.40 5.92 24.42
N SER A 98 -0.43 6.41 25.19
CA SER A 98 -0.67 7.45 26.20
C SER A 98 -0.74 8.86 25.60
N GLN A 99 -1.38 9.78 26.32
CA GLN A 99 -1.38 11.20 25.97
C GLN A 99 0.03 11.78 25.84
N GLU A 100 0.97 11.35 26.69
CA GLU A 100 2.38 11.76 26.60
C GLU A 100 3.00 11.38 25.25
N ARG A 101 2.75 10.15 24.77
CA ARG A 101 3.23 9.70 23.46
C ARG A 101 2.62 10.53 22.33
N ILE A 102 1.32 10.84 22.43
CA ILE A 102 0.61 11.69 21.47
C ILE A 102 1.24 13.09 21.44
N ASN A 103 1.48 13.70 22.61
CA ASN A 103 2.08 15.02 22.73
C ASN A 103 3.52 15.06 22.19
N GLN A 104 4.34 14.05 22.51
CA GLN A 104 5.71 13.96 21.99
C GLN A 104 5.75 13.83 20.48
N PHE A 105 4.83 13.06 19.88
CA PHE A 105 4.73 12.96 18.43
C PHE A 105 4.38 14.32 17.82
N GLY A 106 3.37 15.01 18.37
CA GLY A 106 3.00 16.36 17.95
C GLY A 106 4.16 17.36 18.05
N ALA A 107 4.98 17.28 19.10
CA ALA A 107 6.15 18.13 19.26
C ALA A 107 7.23 17.87 18.18
N VAL A 108 7.43 16.62 17.77
CA VAL A 108 8.42 16.25 16.74
C VAL A 108 7.95 16.60 15.34
N THR A 109 6.67 16.41 15.05
CA THR A 109 6.10 16.68 13.71
C THR A 109 5.53 18.08 13.57
N GLU A 110 5.58 18.88 14.63
CA GLU A 110 4.96 20.21 14.75
C GLU A 110 3.44 20.21 14.54
N ASP A 111 2.81 19.04 14.68
CA ASP A 111 1.36 18.89 14.62
C ASP A 111 0.76 19.00 16.02
N MET A 112 0.50 20.24 16.42
CA MET A 112 -0.08 20.60 17.72
C MET A 112 -1.58 20.86 17.63
N GLN A 113 -2.31 20.22 16.71
CA GLN A 113 -3.76 20.36 16.66
C GLN A 113 -4.39 19.94 18.00
N TRP A 114 -5.33 20.75 18.49
CA TRP A 114 -5.96 20.57 19.82
C TRP A 114 -6.68 19.22 19.97
N ILE A 115 -7.17 18.64 18.88
CA ILE A 115 -7.80 17.30 18.86
C ILE A 115 -6.85 16.19 19.33
N HIS A 116 -5.55 16.44 19.25
CA HIS A 116 -4.51 15.53 19.71
C HIS A 116 -3.95 15.94 21.08
N THR A 117 -3.79 17.25 21.32
CA THR A 117 -2.88 17.75 22.37
C THR A 117 -3.57 18.49 23.52
N ASP A 118 -4.87 18.81 23.41
CA ASP A 118 -5.61 19.56 24.42
C ASP A 118 -6.78 18.72 24.98
N PRO A 119 -6.57 17.96 26.08
CA PRO A 119 -7.60 17.12 26.69
C PRO A 119 -8.81 17.89 27.21
N GLU A 120 -8.61 19.09 27.76
CA GLU A 120 -9.69 19.89 28.33
C GLU A 120 -10.63 20.34 27.22
N ARG A 121 -10.07 20.94 26.17
CA ARG A 121 -10.85 21.35 25.00
C ARG A 121 -11.46 20.15 24.29
N ALA A 122 -10.73 19.06 24.13
CA ALA A 122 -11.24 17.84 23.51
C ALA A 122 -12.42 17.23 24.26
N SER A 123 -12.43 17.29 25.59
CA SER A 123 -13.57 16.81 26.37
C SER A 123 -14.88 17.56 26.07
N VAL A 124 -14.78 18.86 25.72
CA VAL A 124 -15.94 19.73 25.49
C VAL A 124 -16.33 19.78 24.01
N GLU A 125 -15.36 20.08 23.14
CA GLU A 125 -15.60 20.40 21.73
C GLU A 125 -15.52 19.19 20.79
N SER A 126 -14.71 18.18 21.11
CA SER A 126 -14.54 17.01 20.24
C SER A 126 -15.83 16.18 20.18
N PRO A 127 -16.21 15.64 19.01
CA PRO A 127 -17.26 14.63 18.92
C PRO A 127 -16.91 13.35 19.70
N PHE A 128 -15.61 13.07 19.89
CA PHE A 128 -15.13 11.90 20.64
C PHE A 128 -15.06 12.12 22.15
N LYS A 129 -15.24 13.37 22.63
CA LYS A 129 -15.16 13.73 24.06
C LYS A 129 -13.85 13.35 24.76
N THR A 130 -12.79 13.18 23.97
CA THR A 130 -11.41 12.96 24.39
C THR A 130 -10.49 13.34 23.22
N THR A 131 -9.21 13.48 23.51
CA THR A 131 -8.16 13.53 22.49
C THR A 131 -8.09 12.22 21.72
N ILE A 132 -7.66 12.30 20.47
CA ILE A 132 -7.35 11.15 19.62
C ILE A 132 -5.87 11.18 19.25
N ALA A 133 -5.27 10.04 18.99
CA ALA A 133 -3.89 9.99 18.50
C ALA A 133 -3.78 10.58 17.09
N HIS A 134 -2.60 11.11 16.73
CA HIS A 134 -2.29 11.48 15.35
C HIS A 134 -2.40 10.25 14.43
N GLY A 135 -3.00 10.42 13.25
CA GLY A 135 -3.06 9.32 12.27
C GLY A 135 -1.67 8.81 11.89
N PHE A 136 -0.70 9.72 11.75
CA PHE A 136 0.69 9.36 11.46
C PHE A 136 1.42 8.71 12.65
N LEU A 137 0.99 8.93 13.90
CA LEU A 137 1.52 8.18 15.04
C LEU A 137 1.15 6.70 14.93
N THR A 138 -0.10 6.39 14.57
CA THR A 138 -0.54 5.01 14.35
C THR A 138 0.27 4.33 13.25
N LEU A 139 0.53 5.02 12.14
CA LEU A 139 1.38 4.51 11.06
C LEU A 139 2.84 4.32 11.51
N ALA A 140 3.39 5.29 12.24
CA ALA A 140 4.76 5.25 12.74
C ALA A 140 4.99 4.15 13.79
N LEU A 141 3.92 3.65 14.42
CA LEU A 141 4.00 2.52 15.35
C LEU A 141 4.07 1.16 14.65
N LEU A 142 3.89 1.06 13.33
CA LEU A 142 3.95 -0.22 12.60
C LEU A 142 5.21 -1.03 12.94
N PRO A 143 6.44 -0.49 12.87
CA PRO A 143 7.64 -1.27 13.19
C PRO A 143 7.64 -1.85 14.61
N LYS A 144 7.04 -1.14 15.57
CA LYS A 144 6.90 -1.61 16.94
C LYS A 144 5.78 -2.65 17.08
N LEU A 145 4.66 -2.46 16.40
CA LEU A 145 3.51 -3.37 16.42
C LEU A 145 3.76 -4.66 15.63
N THR A 146 4.73 -4.65 14.71
CA THR A 146 5.16 -5.82 13.95
C THR A 146 6.46 -6.42 14.47
N ASP A 147 6.91 -6.05 15.67
CA ASP A 147 8.18 -6.46 16.29
C ASP A 147 9.40 -6.41 15.33
N SER A 148 9.38 -5.48 14.38
CA SER A 148 10.39 -5.37 13.33
C SER A 148 11.61 -4.54 13.79
N VAL A 149 11.62 -4.12 15.04
CA VAL A 149 12.67 -3.30 15.67
C VAL A 149 13.50 -4.08 16.69
N ASP A 150 13.16 -5.34 16.99
CA ASP A 150 13.94 -6.19 17.88
C ASP A 150 15.15 -6.77 17.13
N ALA A 151 16.33 -6.28 17.45
CA ALA A 151 17.58 -6.72 16.84
C ALA A 151 17.95 -8.16 17.19
N ASP A 152 17.46 -8.68 18.32
CA ASP A 152 17.77 -10.04 18.79
C ASP A 152 16.82 -11.08 18.19
N LYS A 153 15.70 -10.65 17.60
CA LYS A 153 14.65 -11.53 17.04
C LYS A 153 14.12 -11.03 15.69
N PRO A 154 14.94 -11.02 14.62
CA PRO A 154 14.47 -10.60 13.31
C PRO A 154 13.45 -11.58 12.74
N LEU A 155 12.29 -11.08 12.30
CA LEU A 155 11.26 -11.83 11.58
C LEU A 155 11.80 -12.52 10.32
N PHE A 156 12.79 -11.89 9.67
CA PHE A 156 13.43 -12.38 8.46
C PHE A 156 14.96 -12.38 8.67
N PRO A 157 15.53 -13.40 9.34
CA PRO A 157 16.96 -13.44 9.64
C PRO A 157 17.83 -13.52 8.38
N THR A 158 17.25 -13.96 7.26
CA THR A 158 17.85 -13.98 5.91
C THR A 158 17.87 -12.60 5.26
N ALA A 159 17.02 -11.68 5.69
CA ALA A 159 17.01 -10.29 5.25
C ALA A 159 17.97 -9.47 6.10
N LYS A 160 19.25 -9.41 5.70
CA LYS A 160 20.17 -8.40 6.24
C LYS A 160 19.75 -7.04 5.67
N LEU A 161 19.13 -6.21 6.50
CA LEU A 161 18.97 -4.78 6.22
C LEU A 161 20.39 -4.19 6.27
N VAL A 162 20.95 -3.88 5.08
CA VAL A 162 22.20 -3.13 4.95
C VAL A 162 21.88 -1.64 5.05
#